data_AF-A0A4V1XH72-F1
#
_entry.id   AF-A0A4V1XH72-F1
#
_cell.length_a   1.000
_cell.length_b   1.000
_cell.length_c   1.000
_cell.angle_alpha   90.00
_cell.angle_beta   90.00
_cell.angle_gamma   90.00
#
_symmetry.space_group_name_H-M   'P 1'
#
loop_
_entity.id
_entity.type
_entity.pdbx_description
1 polymer ?
#
loop_
_entity_poly.entity_id
_entity_poly.type
_entity_poly.pdbx_seq_one_letter_code
_entity_poly.pdbx_strand_id
1 'polypeptide(L)'
;MWMAAYADTKSGRSSRQRLIHTTASKLFFTIRYEDGIAKGGSRLTYICIKGGGGTIPDPLAVYPFLTRIYQRESDFFTKIAPKPRMKLPKVWWADHGVVVMNDLTYKGYEFTDPLQTWPAERVLVVVEQLAALHAATWGMRSEGYPWITPAYEQLILGLMQTYDAEIRADDGTPSSALSVEDRRAHENDTIDHYLKSLAEFGGPTMERDEEVMAEYAHSFMSSFSWVVAPSSMQTMERVHAMTKRYMAAI
;
A
#
# COMPACT_ATOMS: atom_id res chain seq x y z
N MET A 1 -18.88 17.91 5.50
CA MET A 1 -19.97 17.26 6.27
C MET A 1 -19.48 16.11 7.18
N TRP A 2 -18.27 15.53 7.02
CA TRP A 2 -17.71 14.51 7.93
C TRP A 2 -17.00 15.07 9.18
N MET A 3 -16.34 16.24 9.09
CA MET A 3 -15.64 16.85 10.23
C MET A 3 -16.58 17.10 11.42
N ALA A 4 -17.82 17.49 11.16
CA ALA A 4 -18.82 17.77 12.18
C ALA A 4 -19.34 16.52 12.93
N ALA A 5 -19.17 15.32 12.35
CA ALA A 5 -19.64 14.07 12.94
C ALA A 5 -18.56 13.34 13.77
N TYR A 6 -17.27 13.59 13.48
CA TYR A 6 -16.13 12.89 14.12
C TYR A 6 -15.29 13.78 15.01
N ALA A 7 -15.21 15.06 14.68
CA ALA A 7 -14.73 16.02 15.64
C ALA A 7 -15.96 16.40 16.46
N ASP A 8 -15.85 16.30 17.78
CA ASP A 8 -16.80 16.82 18.76
C ASP A 8 -16.82 18.37 18.67
N THR A 9 -17.08 18.87 17.46
CA THR A 9 -16.79 20.23 17.03
C THR A 9 -18.04 21.06 17.13
N LYS A 10 -18.32 21.45 18.36
CA LYS A 10 -18.27 22.89 18.57
C LYS A 10 -16.78 23.23 18.60
N SER A 11 -16.34 24.12 17.69
CA SER A 11 -15.08 24.88 17.77
C SER A 11 -13.69 24.23 17.50
N GLY A 12 -13.43 23.83 16.25
CA GLY A 12 -12.05 23.55 15.79
C GLY A 12 -11.71 24.28 14.49
N ARG A 13 -10.53 24.92 14.42
CA ARG A 13 -9.97 25.53 13.19
C ARG A 13 -8.91 24.60 12.61
N SER A 14 -9.08 24.18 11.35
CA SER A 14 -8.10 23.37 10.62
C SER A 14 -7.24 24.22 9.71
N SER A 15 -5.93 23.97 9.66
CA SER A 15 -5.04 24.52 8.62
C SER A 15 -4.39 23.39 7.82
N ARG A 16 -4.36 23.55 6.50
CA ARG A 16 -3.67 22.63 5.58
C ARG A 16 -2.17 22.91 5.65
N GLN A 17 -1.37 21.90 5.96
CA GLN A 17 0.07 22.04 6.11
C GLN A 17 0.85 21.54 4.90
N ARG A 18 0.43 20.41 4.33
CA ARG A 18 1.16 19.75 3.26
C ARG A 18 0.20 19.03 2.33
N LEU A 19 0.60 18.91 1.07
CA LEU A 19 -0.07 18.13 0.05
C LEU A 19 0.98 17.27 -0.65
N ILE A 20 0.75 15.97 -0.70
CA ILE A 20 1.56 15.03 -1.47
C ILE A 20 0.69 14.52 -2.61
N HIS A 21 1.19 14.71 -3.84
CA HIS A 21 0.56 14.22 -5.06
C HIS A 21 1.29 12.98 -5.56
N THR A 22 0.54 11.89 -5.70
CA THR A 22 0.94 10.59 -6.24
C THR A 22 -0.32 9.97 -6.85
N THR A 23 -0.37 8.65 -7.07
CA THR A 23 -1.58 7.93 -7.53
C THR A 23 -2.85 8.26 -6.73
N ALA A 24 -2.73 8.62 -5.44
CA ALA A 24 -3.80 9.25 -4.66
C ALA A 24 -3.25 10.48 -3.93
N SER A 25 -4.08 11.52 -3.80
CA SER A 25 -3.74 12.72 -3.04
C SER A 25 -3.71 12.42 -1.55
N LYS A 26 -2.74 13.02 -0.86
CA LYS A 26 -2.61 12.97 0.61
C LYS A 26 -2.54 14.39 1.13
N LEU A 27 -3.58 14.81 1.83
CA LEU A 27 -3.73 16.14 2.40
C LEU A 27 -3.49 16.06 3.91
N PHE A 28 -2.57 16.88 4.40
CA PHE A 28 -2.18 16.90 5.80
C PHE A 28 -2.74 18.14 6.49
N PHE A 29 -3.40 17.92 7.63
CA PHE A 29 -3.99 19.00 8.43
C PHE A 29 -3.58 18.89 9.90
N THR A 30 -3.46 20.05 10.53
CA THR A 30 -3.49 20.16 11.98
C THR A 30 -4.84 20.73 12.40
N ILE A 31 -5.53 20.02 13.28
CA ILE A 31 -6.76 20.50 13.92
C ILE A 31 -6.36 21.19 15.22
N ARG A 32 -6.79 22.44 15.40
CA ARG A 32 -6.68 23.18 16.66
C ARG A 32 -8.08 23.38 17.22
N TYR A 33 -8.28 22.96 18.46
CA TYR A 33 -9.51 23.18 19.21
C TYR A 33 -9.41 24.50 19.98
N GLU A 34 -10.53 25.00 20.49
CA GLU A 34 -10.57 26.19 21.36
C GLU A 34 -9.71 26.02 22.63
N ASP A 35 -9.66 24.81 23.19
CA ASP A 35 -8.81 24.45 24.34
C ASP A 35 -7.36 24.13 23.93
N GLY A 36 -6.99 24.33 22.66
CA GLY A 36 -5.65 24.14 22.13
C GLY A 36 -5.49 22.84 21.32
N ILE A 37 -4.29 22.28 21.35
CA ILE A 37 -3.97 21.01 20.67
C ILE A 37 -4.27 19.87 21.64
N ALA A 38 -5.04 18.89 21.19
CA ALA A 38 -5.41 17.76 22.05
C ALA A 38 -4.17 16.96 22.46
N LYS A 39 -4.04 16.70 23.77
CA LYS A 39 -2.95 15.92 24.34
C LYS A 39 -3.33 14.44 24.43
N GLY A 40 -2.39 13.54 24.15
CA GLY A 40 -2.56 12.11 24.39
C GLY A 40 -3.44 11.33 23.42
N GLY A 41 -3.77 11.88 22.25
CA GLY A 41 -4.50 11.14 21.19
C GLY A 41 -5.99 10.90 21.44
N SER A 42 -6.55 11.58 22.45
CA SER A 42 -7.98 11.56 22.80
C SER A 42 -8.88 12.21 21.74
N ARG A 43 -8.33 13.09 20.90
CA ARG A 43 -9.02 13.74 19.78
C ARG A 43 -8.11 13.80 18.54
N LEU A 44 -8.70 13.97 17.36
CA LEU A 44 -7.97 14.11 16.11
C LEU A 44 -7.12 15.39 16.12
N THR A 45 -5.83 15.29 15.83
CA THR A 45 -4.94 16.47 15.87
C THR A 45 -4.13 16.59 14.59
N TYR A 46 -3.32 15.57 14.29
CA TYR A 46 -2.54 15.50 13.07
C TYR A 46 -3.17 14.44 12.17
N ILE A 47 -3.79 14.87 11.08
CA ILE A 47 -4.56 13.99 10.22
C ILE A 47 -4.02 14.01 8.79
N CYS A 48 -4.04 12.84 8.18
CA CYS A 48 -3.85 12.63 6.76
C CYS A 48 -5.19 12.22 6.15
N ILE A 49 -5.63 12.93 5.12
CA ILE A 49 -6.78 12.56 4.29
C ILE A 49 -6.23 12.04 2.97
N LYS A 50 -6.51 10.78 2.66
CA LYS A 50 -6.12 10.13 1.41
C LYS A 50 -7.34 9.89 0.54
N GLY A 51 -7.26 10.21 -0.75
CA GLY A 51 -8.32 9.96 -1.73
C GLY A 51 -8.00 10.52 -3.11
N GLY A 52 -8.94 10.34 -4.05
CA GLY A 52 -8.79 10.79 -5.45
C GLY A 52 -8.99 12.28 -5.71
N GLY A 53 -9.69 12.98 -4.82
CA GLY A 53 -10.02 14.40 -5.01
C GLY A 53 -8.85 15.35 -4.74
N GLY A 54 -8.81 16.48 -5.45
CA GLY A 54 -7.90 17.61 -5.17
C GLY A 54 -6.63 17.67 -6.02
N THR A 55 -6.59 16.97 -7.16
CA THR A 55 -5.50 16.97 -8.14
C THR A 55 -5.94 17.58 -9.47
N ILE A 56 -5.03 18.26 -10.16
CA ILE A 56 -5.23 18.80 -11.52
C ILE A 56 -4.12 18.24 -12.42
N PRO A 57 -4.44 17.52 -13.52
CA PRO A 57 -5.79 17.07 -13.88
C PRO A 57 -6.35 16.04 -12.87
N ASP A 58 -7.68 15.91 -12.83
CA ASP A 58 -8.35 14.94 -11.95
C ASP A 58 -7.99 13.50 -12.39
N PRO A 59 -7.30 12.71 -11.55
CA PRO A 59 -6.92 11.34 -11.87
C PRO A 59 -8.13 10.47 -12.17
N LEU A 60 -9.30 10.77 -11.61
CA LEU A 60 -10.55 10.06 -11.90
C LEU A 60 -11.08 10.36 -13.30
N ALA A 61 -10.82 11.55 -13.82
CA ALA A 61 -11.19 11.91 -15.19
C ALA A 61 -10.25 11.25 -16.21
N VAL A 62 -8.96 11.13 -15.88
CA VAL A 62 -7.95 10.50 -16.76
C VAL A 62 -8.00 8.98 -16.69
N TYR A 63 -8.23 8.43 -15.49
CA TYR A 63 -8.21 7.00 -15.21
C TYR A 63 -9.45 6.59 -14.38
N PRO A 64 -10.63 6.43 -15.02
CA PRO A 64 -11.89 6.14 -14.32
C PRO A 64 -11.84 4.91 -13.41
N PHE A 65 -10.98 3.93 -13.72
CA PHE A 65 -10.78 2.73 -12.89
C PHE A 65 -10.23 3.04 -11.49
N LEU A 66 -9.54 4.16 -11.29
CA LEU A 66 -8.99 4.56 -9.99
C LEU A 66 -10.07 4.73 -8.93
N THR A 67 -11.29 5.10 -9.32
CA THR A 67 -12.46 5.18 -8.43
C THR A 67 -12.62 3.88 -7.62
N ARG A 68 -12.48 2.74 -8.30
CA ARG A 68 -12.67 1.43 -7.67
C ARG A 68 -11.49 1.04 -6.79
N ILE A 69 -10.30 1.50 -7.12
CA ILE A 69 -9.09 1.30 -6.29
C ILE A 69 -9.21 2.09 -4.99
N TYR A 70 -9.64 3.34 -5.06
CA TYR A 70 -9.85 4.15 -3.87
C TYR A 70 -10.94 3.54 -2.99
N GLN A 71 -12.07 3.10 -3.59
CA GLN A 71 -13.13 2.42 -2.85
C GLN A 71 -12.62 1.17 -2.12
N ARG A 72 -11.75 0.37 -2.76
CA ARG A 72 -11.13 -0.79 -2.12
C ARG A 72 -10.25 -0.43 -0.94
N GLU A 73 -9.55 0.70 -1.01
CA GLU A 73 -8.76 1.16 0.13
C GLU A 73 -9.66 1.50 1.32
N SER A 74 -10.78 2.20 1.10
CA SER A 74 -11.76 2.43 2.17
C SER A 74 -12.40 1.13 2.67
N ASP A 75 -12.70 0.18 1.78
CA ASP A 75 -13.24 -1.14 2.15
C ASP A 75 -12.24 -1.98 2.94
N PHE A 76 -10.95 -1.92 2.61
CA PHE A 76 -9.89 -2.59 3.36
C PHE A 76 -9.88 -2.09 4.81
N PHE A 77 -9.83 -0.77 5.01
CA PHE A 77 -9.76 -0.20 6.36
C PHE A 77 -11.03 -0.42 7.19
N THR A 78 -12.17 -0.63 6.57
CA THR A 78 -13.44 -0.90 7.28
C THR A 78 -13.69 -2.39 7.52
N LYS A 79 -13.36 -3.26 6.56
CA LYS A 79 -13.80 -4.66 6.54
C LYS A 79 -12.68 -5.67 6.80
N ILE A 80 -11.43 -5.31 6.53
CA ILE A 80 -10.27 -6.22 6.63
C ILE A 80 -9.32 -5.80 7.74
N ALA A 81 -8.92 -4.54 7.80
CA ALA A 81 -7.97 -3.99 8.77
C ALA A 81 -8.23 -4.34 10.24
N PRO A 82 -9.48 -4.53 10.73
CA PRO A 82 -9.72 -4.97 12.11
C PRO A 82 -9.30 -6.41 12.42
N LYS A 83 -9.02 -7.24 11.41
CA LYS A 83 -8.74 -8.68 11.57
C LYS A 83 -7.27 -9.01 11.82
N PRO A 84 -6.31 -8.52 10.99
CA PRO A 84 -4.91 -8.92 11.14
C PRO A 84 -4.24 -8.26 12.33
N ARG A 85 -3.26 -8.95 12.91
CA ARG A 85 -2.33 -8.39 13.91
C ARG A 85 -1.20 -7.60 13.22
N MET A 86 -1.58 -6.64 12.39
CA MET A 86 -0.68 -5.80 11.60
C MET A 86 -0.58 -4.39 12.18
N LYS A 87 0.59 -3.77 12.07
CA LYS A 87 0.80 -2.34 12.35
C LYS A 87 0.15 -1.49 11.25
N LEU A 88 -1.04 -0.97 11.54
CA LEU A 88 -1.78 -0.07 10.65
C LEU A 88 -1.88 1.34 11.24
N PRO A 89 -1.94 2.40 10.41
CA PRO A 89 -2.26 3.73 10.89
C PRO A 89 -3.65 3.72 11.52
N LYS A 90 -3.84 4.46 12.62
CA LYS A 90 -5.17 4.66 13.19
C LYS A 90 -6.05 5.38 12.17
N VAL A 91 -7.08 4.70 11.69
CA VAL A 91 -8.12 5.26 10.83
C VAL A 91 -9.24 5.77 11.71
N TRP A 92 -9.68 6.99 11.43
CA TRP A 92 -10.83 7.62 12.09
C TRP A 92 -12.09 7.46 11.26
N TRP A 93 -11.96 7.45 9.94
CA TRP A 93 -13.08 7.29 9.03
C TRP A 93 -12.59 6.79 7.67
N ALA A 94 -13.35 5.92 7.03
CA ALA A 94 -13.05 5.41 5.69
C ALA A 94 -14.35 5.06 4.96
N ASP A 95 -14.62 5.73 3.85
CA ASP A 95 -15.80 5.46 3.02
C ASP A 95 -15.66 6.17 1.66
N HIS A 96 -16.42 5.76 0.64
CA HIS A 96 -16.50 6.40 -0.67
C HIS A 96 -15.13 6.70 -1.31
N GLY A 97 -14.13 5.84 -1.11
CA GLY A 97 -12.78 6.02 -1.63
C GLY A 97 -11.93 7.09 -0.94
N VAL A 98 -12.32 7.49 0.26
CA VAL A 98 -11.56 8.43 1.10
C VAL A 98 -11.24 7.77 2.43
N VAL A 99 -10.01 7.96 2.90
CA VAL A 99 -9.55 7.48 4.20
C VAL A 99 -8.99 8.65 5.01
N VAL A 100 -9.52 8.84 6.21
CA VAL A 100 -9.04 9.79 7.21
C VAL A 100 -8.31 9.02 8.29
N MET A 101 -7.00 9.27 8.41
CA MET A 101 -6.11 8.56 9.30
C MET A 101 -5.19 9.52 10.07
N ASN A 102 -4.53 9.02 11.11
CA ASN A 102 -3.44 9.74 11.73
C ASN A 102 -2.35 10.04 10.69
N ASP A 103 -1.92 11.31 10.64
CA ASP A 103 -0.64 11.63 10.02
C ASP A 103 0.47 10.96 10.84
N LEU A 104 1.31 10.10 10.27
CA LEU A 104 2.39 9.47 11.05
C LEU A 104 3.65 10.34 11.08
N THR A 105 3.73 11.39 10.27
CA THR A 105 4.95 12.21 10.17
C THR A 105 5.22 13.03 11.42
N TYR A 106 4.20 13.36 12.24
CA TYR A 106 4.41 14.00 13.55
C TYR A 106 5.09 13.08 14.58
N LYS A 107 5.10 11.76 14.33
CA LYS A 107 5.81 10.78 15.16
C LYS A 107 7.21 10.45 14.61
N GLY A 108 7.68 11.18 13.60
CA GLY A 108 8.98 10.94 12.96
C GLY A 108 8.98 9.78 11.95
N TYR A 109 7.80 9.28 11.53
CA TYR A 109 7.75 8.32 10.43
C TYR A 109 7.90 9.02 9.09
N GLU A 110 8.59 8.36 8.16
CA GLU A 110 8.85 8.88 6.82
C GLU A 110 8.25 7.95 5.76
N PHE A 111 7.91 8.54 4.62
CA PHE A 111 7.61 7.77 3.43
C PHE A 111 8.90 7.17 2.87
N THR A 112 8.80 5.98 2.33
CA THR A 112 9.90 5.26 1.72
C THR A 112 10.27 5.91 0.39
N ASP A 113 11.55 6.03 0.07
CA ASP A 113 11.99 6.47 -1.25
C ASP A 113 12.27 5.25 -2.13
N PRO A 114 11.57 5.08 -3.26
CA PRO A 114 11.83 3.99 -4.18
C PRO A 114 13.29 3.90 -4.62
N LEU A 115 14.04 5.01 -4.66
CA LEU A 115 15.46 4.97 -5.05
C LEU A 115 16.39 4.34 -4.01
N GLN A 116 15.91 4.12 -2.78
CA GLN A 116 16.70 3.57 -1.68
C GLN A 116 16.34 2.10 -1.46
N THR A 117 17.35 1.24 -1.37
CA THR A 117 17.21 -0.14 -0.90
C THR A 117 17.24 -0.19 0.62
N TRP A 118 16.77 -1.30 1.18
CA TRP A 118 16.78 -1.56 2.61
C TRP A 118 17.68 -2.74 2.95
N PRO A 119 18.23 -2.77 4.18
CA PRO A 119 18.92 -3.93 4.68
C PRO A 119 17.92 -5.08 4.91
N ALA A 120 18.39 -6.33 4.80
CA ALA A 120 17.56 -7.53 4.87
C ALA A 120 16.74 -7.61 6.17
N GLU A 121 17.33 -7.23 7.30
CA GLU A 121 16.67 -7.26 8.61
C GLU A 121 15.44 -6.35 8.65
N ARG A 122 15.47 -5.23 7.93
CA ARG A 122 14.31 -4.34 7.80
C ARG A 122 13.22 -4.96 6.93
N VAL A 123 13.58 -5.71 5.91
CA VAL A 123 12.63 -6.41 5.01
C VAL A 123 11.91 -7.52 5.76
N LEU A 124 12.60 -8.26 6.64
CA LEU A 124 11.97 -9.30 7.48
C LEU A 124 10.81 -8.75 8.31
N VAL A 125 10.95 -7.56 8.89
CA VAL A 125 9.88 -6.89 9.65
C VAL A 125 8.64 -6.60 8.79
N VAL A 126 8.84 -6.28 7.51
CA VAL A 126 7.74 -6.04 6.57
C VAL A 126 7.04 -7.34 6.19
N VAL A 127 7.83 -8.38 5.95
CA VAL A 127 7.34 -9.72 5.62
C VAL A 127 6.50 -10.30 6.76
N GLU A 128 6.86 -10.05 8.02
CA GLU A 128 6.03 -10.37 9.19
C GLU A 128 4.65 -9.69 9.14
N GLN A 129 4.60 -8.41 8.74
CA GLN A 129 3.31 -7.71 8.60
C GLN A 129 2.46 -8.37 7.51
N LEU A 130 3.07 -8.73 6.37
CA LEU A 130 2.38 -9.40 5.28
C LEU A 130 1.86 -10.78 5.72
N ALA A 131 2.67 -11.56 6.45
CA ALA A 131 2.27 -12.82 7.04
C ALA A 131 1.06 -12.67 7.98
N ALA A 132 1.04 -11.62 8.82
CA ALA A 132 -0.11 -11.33 9.69
C ALA A 132 -1.40 -11.04 8.91
N LEU A 133 -1.30 -10.36 7.76
CA LEU A 133 -2.43 -10.15 6.87
C LEU A 133 -2.89 -11.46 6.24
N HIS A 134 -1.97 -12.21 5.62
CA HIS A 134 -2.28 -13.45 4.93
C HIS A 134 -2.89 -14.50 5.87
N ALA A 135 -2.35 -14.66 7.08
CA ALA A 135 -2.92 -15.53 8.11
C ALA A 135 -4.37 -15.13 8.45
N ALA A 136 -4.62 -13.85 8.70
CA ALA A 136 -5.94 -13.35 9.06
C ALA A 136 -6.97 -13.42 7.92
N THR A 137 -6.51 -13.51 6.68
CA THR A 137 -7.37 -13.67 5.50
C THR A 137 -7.33 -15.06 4.90
N TRP A 138 -6.63 -16.01 5.52
CA TRP A 138 -6.48 -17.35 4.99
C TRP A 138 -7.82 -18.06 4.91
N GLY A 139 -8.07 -18.74 3.78
CA GLY A 139 -9.33 -19.43 3.52
C GLY A 139 -10.56 -18.53 3.34
N MET A 140 -10.40 -17.20 3.37
CA MET A 140 -11.50 -16.30 3.00
C MET A 140 -11.80 -16.44 1.51
N ARG A 141 -13.09 -16.60 1.19
CA ARG A 141 -13.54 -16.80 -0.18
C ARG A 141 -14.33 -15.60 -0.69
N SER A 142 -14.27 -15.33 -1.99
CA SER A 142 -14.89 -14.16 -2.61
C SER A 142 -16.40 -14.10 -2.41
N GLU A 143 -17.08 -15.23 -2.22
CA GLU A 143 -18.53 -15.27 -1.96
C GLU A 143 -18.91 -14.55 -0.65
N GLY A 144 -18.03 -14.55 0.35
CA GLY A 144 -18.20 -13.80 1.60
C GLY A 144 -17.82 -12.31 1.50
N TYR A 145 -17.23 -11.89 0.38
CA TYR A 145 -16.70 -10.55 0.17
C TYR A 145 -17.03 -10.05 -1.25
N PRO A 146 -18.31 -9.87 -1.60
CA PRO A 146 -18.74 -9.53 -2.96
C PRO A 146 -18.22 -8.16 -3.47
N TRP A 147 -17.69 -7.32 -2.57
CA TRP A 147 -17.01 -6.06 -2.91
C TRP A 147 -15.59 -6.29 -3.48
N ILE A 148 -14.97 -7.42 -3.15
CA ILE A 148 -13.73 -7.89 -3.79
C ILE A 148 -14.11 -8.47 -5.13
N THR A 149 -13.56 -7.89 -6.18
CA THR A 149 -13.93 -8.19 -7.57
C THR A 149 -12.67 -8.37 -8.42
N PRO A 150 -12.78 -8.83 -9.67
CA PRO A 150 -11.62 -8.93 -10.56
C PRO A 150 -11.12 -7.56 -11.07
N ALA A 151 -11.55 -6.42 -10.50
CA ALA A 151 -11.18 -5.10 -11.04
C ALA A 151 -9.66 -4.82 -11.12
N TYR A 152 -8.85 -5.60 -10.39
CA TYR A 152 -7.39 -5.54 -10.49
C TYR A 152 -6.88 -6.13 -11.82
N GLU A 153 -7.61 -7.06 -12.42
CA GLU A 153 -7.36 -7.56 -13.77
C GLU A 153 -7.53 -6.45 -14.80
N GLN A 154 -8.55 -5.61 -14.67
CA GLN A 154 -8.72 -4.41 -15.51
C GLN A 154 -7.60 -3.38 -15.29
N LEU A 155 -7.06 -3.27 -14.07
CA LEU A 155 -5.86 -2.47 -13.79
C LEU A 155 -4.65 -3.06 -14.51
N ILE A 156 -4.39 -4.36 -14.35
CA ILE A 156 -3.27 -5.04 -15.03
C ILE A 156 -3.43 -4.91 -16.55
N LEU A 157 -4.62 -5.13 -17.11
CA LEU A 157 -4.89 -4.97 -18.54
C LEU A 157 -4.73 -3.51 -19.01
N GLY A 158 -5.23 -2.53 -18.27
CA GLY A 158 -5.06 -1.11 -18.59
C GLY A 158 -3.60 -0.66 -18.51
N LEU A 159 -2.85 -1.21 -17.56
CA LEU A 159 -1.41 -1.00 -17.43
C LEU A 159 -0.62 -1.74 -18.54
N MET A 160 -1.04 -2.94 -18.95
CA MET A 160 -0.48 -3.69 -20.08
C MET A 160 -0.68 -2.97 -21.42
N GLN A 161 -1.67 -2.10 -21.58
CA GLN A 161 -1.77 -1.24 -22.77
C GLN A 161 -0.58 -0.27 -22.91
N THR A 162 0.12 0.02 -21.80
CA THR A 162 1.33 0.88 -21.78
C THR A 162 2.61 0.06 -22.04
N TYR A 163 2.55 -1.27 -21.82
CA TYR A 163 3.64 -2.21 -22.06
C TYR A 163 4.02 -2.29 -23.55
N ASP A 164 3.02 -2.39 -24.44
CA ASP A 164 3.25 -2.42 -25.89
C ASP A 164 3.83 -1.12 -26.45
N ALA A 165 3.65 0.00 -25.74
CA ALA A 165 4.17 1.31 -26.14
C ALA A 165 5.62 1.54 -25.70
N GLU A 166 6.07 0.95 -24.59
CA GLU A 166 7.32 1.37 -23.94
C GLU A 166 8.38 0.27 -23.77
N ILE A 167 8.05 -1.03 -23.63
CA ILE A 167 9.05 -2.02 -23.20
C ILE A 167 8.81 -3.42 -23.82
N ARG A 168 9.52 -3.72 -24.93
CA ARG A 168 9.87 -5.11 -25.30
C ARG A 168 11.35 -5.35 -25.00
N ALA A 169 11.64 -6.19 -24.01
CA ALA A 169 12.86 -6.99 -23.88
C ALA A 169 12.66 -8.05 -22.78
N ASP A 170 13.35 -9.18 -22.94
CA ASP A 170 13.24 -10.43 -22.18
C ASP A 170 13.55 -10.35 -20.67
N ASP A 171 13.06 -11.41 -20.00
CA ASP A 171 13.33 -11.97 -18.65
C ASP A 171 13.26 -11.12 -17.37
N GLY A 172 12.60 -11.65 -16.32
CA GLY A 172 12.66 -11.07 -14.97
C GLY A 172 11.71 -11.65 -13.91
N THR A 173 12.21 -11.79 -12.67
CA THR A 173 11.44 -12.13 -11.46
C THR A 173 11.85 -11.27 -10.21
N PRO A 174 10.90 -10.76 -9.39
CA PRO A 174 10.97 -9.45 -8.70
C PRO A 174 10.79 -9.39 -7.15
N SER A 175 11.79 -8.94 -6.38
CA SER A 175 11.57 -8.21 -5.09
C SER A 175 12.41 -6.93 -5.04
N SER A 176 11.80 -5.78 -4.72
CA SER A 176 12.39 -4.45 -4.91
C SER A 176 12.87 -3.71 -3.67
N ALA A 177 12.58 -4.24 -2.48
CA ALA A 177 13.02 -3.60 -1.24
C ALA A 177 14.54 -3.80 -1.03
N LEU A 178 15.07 -4.93 -1.51
CA LEU A 178 16.49 -5.26 -1.48
C LEU A 178 17.20 -4.78 -2.75
N SER A 179 18.53 -4.69 -2.68
CA SER A 179 19.37 -4.70 -3.89
C SER A 179 19.23 -6.06 -4.59
N VAL A 180 19.67 -6.16 -5.84
CA VAL A 180 19.64 -7.45 -6.57
C VAL A 180 20.57 -8.46 -5.89
N GLU A 181 21.73 -7.98 -5.44
CA GLU A 181 22.75 -8.75 -4.74
C GLU A 181 22.21 -9.29 -3.41
N ASP A 182 21.64 -8.42 -2.56
CA ASP A 182 21.10 -8.83 -1.25
C ASP A 182 19.89 -9.74 -1.41
N ARG A 183 19.07 -9.53 -2.44
CA ARG A 183 17.96 -10.45 -2.74
C ARG A 183 18.47 -11.85 -3.04
N ARG A 184 19.45 -11.99 -3.93
CA ARG A 184 20.04 -13.31 -4.24
C ARG A 184 20.66 -13.97 -3.01
N ALA A 185 21.21 -13.19 -2.09
CA ALA A 185 21.80 -13.70 -0.86
C ALA A 185 20.76 -14.13 0.19
N HIS A 186 19.60 -13.47 0.26
CA HIS A 186 18.68 -13.57 1.40
C HIS A 186 17.23 -13.97 1.04
N GLU A 187 16.90 -14.19 -0.24
CA GLU A 187 15.54 -14.48 -0.70
C GLU A 187 14.97 -15.72 -0.03
N ASN A 188 15.75 -16.80 -0.02
CA ASN A 188 15.39 -18.05 0.61
C ASN A 188 15.12 -17.89 2.12
N ASP A 189 16.02 -17.22 2.85
CA ASP A 189 15.85 -16.93 4.27
C ASP A 189 14.61 -16.06 4.54
N THR A 190 14.32 -15.14 3.62
CA THR A 190 13.14 -14.27 3.69
C THR A 190 11.84 -15.06 3.52
N ILE A 191 11.81 -16.02 2.60
CA ILE A 191 10.67 -16.93 2.40
C ILE A 191 10.49 -17.83 3.61
N ASP A 192 11.57 -18.39 4.15
CA ASP A 192 11.50 -19.25 5.34
C ASP A 192 10.98 -18.47 6.56
N HIS A 193 11.43 -17.23 6.73
CA HIS A 193 10.93 -16.32 7.77
C HIS A 193 9.45 -15.96 7.57
N TYR A 194 9.02 -15.75 6.32
CA TYR A 194 7.61 -15.53 5.98
C TYR A 194 6.75 -16.73 6.40
N LEU A 195 7.13 -17.95 6.00
CA LEU A 195 6.36 -19.16 6.27
C LEU A 195 6.27 -19.44 7.78
N LYS A 196 7.37 -19.24 8.50
CA LYS A 196 7.38 -19.31 9.97
C LYS A 196 6.42 -18.29 10.59
N SER A 197 6.53 -17.02 10.18
CA SER A 197 5.66 -15.94 10.68
C SER A 197 4.19 -16.22 10.37
N LEU A 198 3.89 -16.75 9.18
CA LEU A 198 2.54 -17.11 8.76
C LEU A 198 1.92 -18.12 9.72
N ALA A 199 2.65 -19.17 10.06
CA ALA A 199 2.22 -20.17 11.04
C ALA A 199 2.04 -19.56 12.45
N GLU A 200 2.97 -18.71 12.90
CA GLU A 200 2.88 -18.02 14.19
C GLU A 200 1.65 -17.09 14.31
N PHE A 201 1.21 -16.49 13.20
CA PHE A 201 -0.02 -15.70 13.15
C PHE A 201 -1.30 -16.53 13.00
N GLY A 202 -1.20 -17.86 12.97
CA GLY A 202 -2.33 -18.79 12.87
C GLY A 202 -2.73 -19.16 11.45
N GLY A 203 -1.87 -18.86 10.47
CA GLY A 203 -1.98 -19.40 9.11
C GLY A 203 -1.55 -20.86 9.02
N PRO A 204 -1.60 -21.47 7.82
CA PRO A 204 -1.15 -22.85 7.62
C PRO A 204 0.35 -22.99 7.84
N THR A 205 0.77 -24.19 8.21
CA THR A 205 2.19 -24.59 8.16
C THR A 205 2.48 -25.13 6.77
N MET A 206 3.49 -24.57 6.10
CA MET A 206 3.92 -24.95 4.76
C MET A 206 5.45 -25.01 4.74
N GLU A 207 5.99 -25.90 3.91
CA GLU A 207 7.42 -25.97 3.64
C GLU A 207 7.73 -25.22 2.34
N ARG A 208 8.99 -24.82 2.15
CA ARG A 208 9.44 -24.19 0.90
C ARG A 208 9.67 -25.25 -0.18
N ASP A 209 8.58 -25.90 -0.60
CA ASP A 209 8.56 -26.90 -1.67
C ASP A 209 8.36 -26.27 -3.06
N GLU A 210 8.29 -27.11 -4.10
CA GLU A 210 8.15 -26.66 -5.48
C GLU A 210 6.85 -25.87 -5.71
N GLU A 211 5.74 -26.26 -5.07
CA GLU A 211 4.45 -25.57 -5.21
C GLU A 211 4.51 -24.18 -4.56
N VAL A 212 5.03 -24.09 -3.34
CA VAL A 212 5.21 -22.81 -2.65
C VAL A 212 6.15 -21.88 -3.41
N MET A 213 7.21 -22.41 -4.00
CA MET A 213 8.13 -21.62 -4.81
C MET A 213 7.51 -21.18 -6.15
N ALA A 214 6.64 -21.99 -6.75
CA ALA A 214 5.88 -21.59 -7.92
C ALA A 214 4.89 -20.45 -7.60
N GLU A 215 4.17 -20.54 -6.48
CA GLU A 215 3.25 -19.47 -6.05
C GLU A 215 3.97 -18.20 -5.60
N TYR A 216 5.13 -18.34 -4.94
CA TYR A 216 6.03 -17.22 -4.70
C TYR A 216 6.42 -16.55 -6.03
N ALA A 217 6.79 -17.35 -7.04
CA ALA A 217 7.11 -16.86 -8.37
C ALA A 217 5.92 -16.18 -9.08
N HIS A 218 4.67 -16.59 -8.80
CA HIS A 218 3.47 -15.94 -9.33
C HIS A 218 3.15 -14.61 -8.62
N SER A 219 3.37 -14.52 -7.31
CA SER A 219 3.07 -13.32 -6.49
C SER A 219 3.71 -12.03 -7.04
N PHE A 220 4.82 -12.22 -7.73
CA PHE A 220 5.62 -11.25 -8.44
C PHE A 220 4.95 -10.56 -9.63
N MET A 221 3.88 -11.11 -10.20
CA MET A 221 3.08 -10.40 -11.20
C MET A 221 2.56 -9.06 -10.67
N SER A 222 2.36 -8.95 -9.34
CA SER A 222 1.98 -7.68 -8.71
C SER A 222 3.00 -6.54 -8.93
N SER A 223 4.27 -6.88 -9.15
CA SER A 223 5.36 -5.93 -9.39
C SER A 223 5.35 -5.31 -10.79
N PHE A 224 4.62 -5.93 -11.73
CA PHE A 224 4.53 -5.46 -13.12
C PHE A 224 3.99 -4.04 -13.20
N SER A 225 3.20 -3.59 -12.22
CA SER A 225 2.66 -2.23 -12.18
C SER A 225 3.72 -1.12 -12.21
N TRP A 226 4.95 -1.40 -11.77
CA TRP A 226 6.06 -0.44 -11.83
C TRP A 226 6.65 -0.31 -13.23
N VAL A 227 6.70 -1.41 -13.98
CA VAL A 227 7.25 -1.49 -15.34
C VAL A 227 6.44 -0.63 -16.31
N VAL A 228 5.15 -0.57 -16.07
CA VAL A 228 4.11 0.08 -16.89
C VAL A 228 3.56 1.35 -16.24
N ALA A 229 4.18 1.82 -15.15
CA ALA A 229 3.76 3.05 -14.50
C ALA A 229 4.09 4.25 -15.40
N PRO A 230 3.08 5.03 -15.84
CA PRO A 230 3.34 6.16 -16.73
C PRO A 230 4.14 7.24 -16.00
N SER A 231 4.95 7.99 -16.76
CA SER A 231 5.79 9.09 -16.25
C SER A 231 4.99 10.22 -15.57
N SER A 232 3.68 10.29 -15.83
CA SER A 232 2.75 11.19 -15.15
C SER A 232 2.45 10.79 -13.69
N MET A 233 2.71 9.53 -13.31
CA MET A 233 2.49 9.01 -11.96
C MET A 233 3.79 8.85 -11.15
N GLN A 234 4.91 8.53 -11.80
CA GLN A 234 6.23 8.37 -11.19
C GLN A 234 7.33 8.90 -12.12
N THR A 235 8.46 9.34 -11.56
CA THR A 235 9.59 9.76 -12.40
C THR A 235 10.20 8.56 -13.13
N MET A 236 10.70 8.77 -14.36
CA MET A 236 11.37 7.69 -15.11
C MET A 236 12.58 7.11 -14.38
N GLU A 237 13.29 7.93 -13.62
CA GLU A 237 14.38 7.46 -12.75
C GLU A 237 13.89 6.43 -11.73
N ARG A 238 12.76 6.69 -11.06
CA ARG A 238 12.15 5.77 -10.09
C ARG A 238 11.62 4.52 -10.78
N VAL A 239 10.94 4.67 -11.92
CA VAL A 239 10.47 3.54 -12.74
C VAL A 239 11.66 2.65 -13.11
N HIS A 240 12.72 3.20 -13.69
CA HIS A 240 13.92 2.43 -14.05
C HIS A 240 14.58 1.75 -12.86
N ALA A 241 14.74 2.46 -11.73
CA ALA A 241 15.34 1.89 -10.53
C ALA A 241 14.51 0.73 -9.95
N MET A 242 13.18 0.82 -9.98
CA MET A 242 12.29 -0.24 -9.52
C MET A 242 12.27 -1.40 -10.52
N THR A 243 12.12 -1.11 -11.82
CA THR A 243 12.16 -2.10 -12.91
C THR A 243 13.45 -2.92 -12.87
N LYS A 244 14.62 -2.31 -12.66
CA LYS A 244 15.89 -3.06 -12.56
C LYS A 244 15.90 -4.08 -11.42
N ARG A 245 15.39 -3.70 -10.24
CA ARG A 245 15.32 -4.64 -9.10
C ARG A 245 14.29 -5.74 -9.32
N TYR A 246 13.21 -5.40 -10.03
CA TYR A 246 12.13 -6.32 -10.32
C TYR A 246 12.42 -7.28 -11.48
N MET A 247 13.20 -6.88 -12.48
CA MET A 247 13.45 -7.70 -13.67
C MET A 247 14.80 -8.42 -13.65
N ALA A 248 15.63 -8.23 -12.62
CA ALA A 248 16.85 -9.02 -12.51
C ALA A 248 16.51 -10.49 -12.24
N ALA A 249 16.93 -11.40 -13.12
CA ALA A 249 16.72 -12.84 -12.95
C ALA A 249 17.24 -13.35 -11.60
N ILE A 250 16.51 -14.31 -11.01
CA ILE A 250 16.94 -15.13 -9.88
C ILE A 250 18.10 -16.02 -10.33
#